data_AF-A0A6L3MSK6-F1
#
_entry.id   AF-A0A6L3MSK6-F1
#
_cell.length_a   1.000
_cell.length_b   1.000
_cell.length_c   1.000
_cell.angle_alpha   90.00
_cell.angle_beta   90.00
_cell.angle_gamma   90.00
#
_symmetry.space_group_name_H-M   'P 1'
#
loop_
_entity.id
_entity.type
_entity.pdbx_description
1 polymer ?
#
loop_
_entity_poly.entity_id
_entity_poly.type
_entity_poly.pdbx_seq_one_letter_code
_entity_poly.pdbx_strand_id
1 'polypeptide(L)' 'MTAWLTVVGIGDDGYAGLGRSARRALLEATRVVGAKRHLDMLPARLRAERAAWPSP' A
#
# COMPACT_ATOMS: atom_id res chain seq x y z
N MET A 1 -8.43 -4.37 -20.89
CA MET A 1 -8.77 -3.63 -19.66
C MET A 1 -7.50 -3.55 -18.82
N THR A 2 -7.05 -2.35 -18.44
CA THR A 2 -5.95 -2.19 -17.50
C THR A 2 -6.43 -2.52 -16.08
N ALA A 3 -5.60 -3.19 -15.29
CA ALA A 3 -5.93 -3.48 -13.89
C ALA A 3 -6.04 -2.14 -13.14
N TRP A 4 -7.24 -1.85 -12.62
CA TRP A 4 -7.52 -0.60 -11.90
C TRP A 4 -7.28 -0.73 -10.39
N LEU A 5 -7.14 -1.97 -9.88
CA LEU A 5 -6.93 -2.29 -8.47
C LEU A 5 -5.80 -3.31 -8.34
N THR A 6 -4.87 -3.04 -7.42
CA THR A 6 -3.85 -3.99 -6.99
C THR A 6 -4.02 -4.24 -5.50
N VAL A 7 -4.09 -5.52 -5.11
CA VAL A 7 -4.13 -5.93 -3.70
C VAL A 7 -2.73 -6.36 -3.28
N VAL A 8 -2.23 -5.75 -2.20
CA VAL A 8 -0.91 -6.05 -1.63
C VAL A 8 -1.10 -6.57 -0.20
N GLY A 9 -0.63 -7.79 0.06
CA GLY A 9 -0.48 -8.31 1.41
C GLY A 9 0.74 -7.68 2.10
N ILE A 10 0.57 -7.18 3.32
CA ILE A 10 1.64 -6.63 4.15
C ILE A 10 1.69 -7.48 5.43
N GLY A 11 2.82 -8.13 5.66
CA GLY A 11 3.11 -8.85 6.90
C GLY A 11 3.81 -7.96 7.93
N ASP A 12 4.30 -8.57 9.02
CA ASP A 12 4.88 -7.85 10.16
C ASP A 12 6.17 -7.08 9.80
N ASP A 13 6.91 -7.53 8.77
CA ASP A 13 8.09 -6.81 8.24
C ASP A 13 7.72 -5.52 7.46
N GLY A 14 6.43 -5.23 7.31
CA GLY A 14 5.92 -4.02 6.67
C GLY A 14 6.38 -3.86 5.24
N TYR A 15 6.66 -2.62 4.85
CA TYR A 15 7.15 -2.30 3.50
C TYR A 15 8.51 -2.99 3.19
N ALA A 16 9.32 -3.30 4.21
CA ALA A 16 10.63 -3.94 4.03
C ALA A 16 10.51 -5.42 3.60
N GLY A 17 9.42 -6.10 3.97
CA GLY A 17 9.14 -7.48 3.52
C GLY A 17 8.57 -7.59 2.10
N LEU A 18 8.20 -6.47 1.47
CA LEU A 18 7.53 -6.51 0.17
C LEU A 18 8.46 -6.91 -0.98
N GLY A 19 7.94 -7.75 -1.87
CA GLY A 19 8.57 -8.08 -3.16
C GLY A 19 8.55 -6.91 -4.15
N ARG A 20 9.31 -7.04 -5.24
CA ARG A 20 9.48 -5.98 -6.25
C ARG A 20 8.17 -5.50 -6.88
N SER A 21 7.26 -6.42 -7.21
CA SER A 21 5.97 -6.08 -7.82
C SER A 21 5.09 -5.23 -6.90
N ALA A 22 4.97 -5.63 -5.63
CA ALA A 22 4.21 -4.90 -4.61
C ALA A 22 4.78 -3.50 -4.38
N ARG A 23 6.11 -3.37 -4.26
CA ARG A 23 6.75 -2.05 -4.11
C ARG A 23 6.53 -1.16 -5.32
N ARG A 24 6.59 -1.72 -6.53
CA ARG A 24 6.33 -0.99 -7.77
C ARG A 24 4.88 -0.50 -7.83
N ALA A 25 3.92 -1.37 -7.52
CA ALA A 25 2.51 -1.00 -7.46
C ALA A 25 2.26 0.14 -6.46
N LEU A 26 2.89 0.10 -5.28
CA LEU A 26 2.80 1.17 -4.29
C LEU A 26 3.46 2.49 -4.73
N LEU A 27 4.51 2.44 -5.55
CA LEU A 27 5.18 3.63 -6.10
C LEU A 27 4.39 4.27 -7.24
N GLU A 28 3.69 3.46 -8.04
CA GLU A 28 2.85 3.92 -9.16
C GLU A 28 1.43 4.31 -8.71
N ALA A 29 0.98 3.81 -7.55
CA ALA A 29 -0.33 4.12 -7.01
C ALA A 29 -0.47 5.62 -6.68
N THR A 30 -1.62 6.18 -7.02
CA THR A 30 -2.04 7.53 -6.61
C THR A 30 -2.80 7.50 -5.29
N ARG A 31 -3.40 6.35 -4.93
CA ARG A 31 -4.22 6.13 -3.74
C ARG A 31 -3.90 4.77 -3.14
N VAL A 32 -3.67 4.72 -1.83
CA VAL A 32 -3.56 3.46 -1.08
C VAL A 32 -4.57 3.48 0.05
N VAL A 33 -5.42 2.45 0.07
CA VAL A 33 -6.47 2.30 1.08
C VAL A 33 -6.20 1.05 1.90
N GLY A 34 -6.35 1.13 3.22
CA GLY A 34 -6.14 -0.03 4.09
C GLY A 34 -6.28 0.27 5.58
N ALA A 35 -6.09 -0.74 6.42
CA ALA A 35 -6.08 -0.56 7.87
C ALA A 35 -4.97 0.39 8.30
N LYS A 36 -5.23 1.24 9.31
CA LYS A 36 -4.28 2.24 9.82
C LYS A 36 -2.89 1.65 10.10
N ARG A 37 -2.83 0.49 10.77
CA ARG A 37 -1.57 -0.22 11.06
C ARG A 37 -0.70 -0.47 9.83
N HIS A 38 -1.28 -0.86 8.70
CA HIS A 38 -0.52 -1.17 7.49
C HIS A 38 -0.11 0.12 6.77
N LEU A 39 -0.96 1.16 6.79
CA LEU A 39 -0.63 2.45 6.21
C LEU A 39 0.51 3.15 6.94
N ASP A 40 0.60 2.96 8.26
CA ASP A 40 1.67 3.51 9.09
C ASP A 40 3.02 2.82 8.78
N MET A 41 3.02 1.58 8.27
CA MET A 41 4.24 0.87 7.81
C MET A 41 4.76 1.34 6.44
N LEU A 42 4.01 2.17 5.71
CA LEU A 42 4.42 2.64 4.39
C LEU A 42 5.42 3.80 4.50
N PRO A 43 6.48 3.83 3.68
CA PRO A 43 7.49 4.87 3.76
C PRO A 43 6.95 6.21 3.25
N ALA A 44 7.35 7.31 3.90
CA ALA A 44 6.90 8.66 3.56
C ALA A 44 7.19 9.08 2.09
N ARG A 45 8.13 8.41 1.42
CA ARG A 45 8.47 8.66 0.01
C ARG A 45 7.40 8.24 -1.00
N LEU A 46 6.40 7.47 -0.58
CA LEU A 46 5.29 7.12 -1.48
C LEU A 46 4.46 8.36 -1.76
N ARG A 47 4.19 8.62 -3.04
CA ARG A 47 3.36 9.75 -3.48
C ARG A 47 1.86 9.51 -3.29
N ALA A 48 1.48 8.26 -3.06
CA ALA A 48 0.08 7.88 -2.93
C ALA A 48 -0.58 8.51 -1.70
N GLU A 49 -1.79 9.01 -1.88
CA GLU A 49 -2.63 9.45 -0.77
C GLU A 49 -3.06 8.23 0.06
N ARG A 50 -2.83 8.26 1.37
CA ARG A 50 -3.19 7.17 2.28
C ARG A 50 -4.59 7.38 2.86
N ALA A 51 -5.49 6.43 2.64
CA ALA A 51 -6.81 6.42 3.26
C ALA A 51 -6.93 5.27 4.23
N ALA A 52 -7.18 5.61 5.49
CA ALA A 52 -7.66 4.63 6.43
C ALA A 52 -9.00 4.07 5.92
N TRP A 53 -9.05 2.76 5.76
CA TRP A 53 -10.32 2.07 5.57
C TRP A 53 -11.11 2.21 6.89
N PRO A 54 -12.37 2.70 6.86
CA PRO A 54 -13.16 2.84 8.07
C PRO A 54 -13.34 1.46 8.69
N SER A 55 -13.24 1.36 10.01
CA SER A 55 -13.65 0.13 10.69
C SER A 55 -15.13 -0.12 10.36
N PRO A 56 -15.54 -1.37 10.10
CA PRO A 56 -16.94 -1.72 10.28
C PRO A 56 -17.39 -1.43 11.72
#